data_AF-T0KWN0-F1
#
_entry.id   AF-T0KWN0-F1
#
_cell.length_a   1.000
_cell.length_b   1.000
_cell.length_c   1.000
_cell.angle_alpha   90.00
_cell.angle_beta   90.00
_cell.angle_gamma   90.00
#
_symmetry.space_group_name_H-M   'P 1'
#
loop_
_entity.id
_entity.type
_entity.pdbx_description
1 polymer ?
#
loop_
_entity_poly.entity_id
_entity_poly.type
_entity_poly.pdbx_seq_one_letter_code
_entity_poly.pdbx_strand_id
1 'polypeptide(L)'
;MFHLLFTILCNTPQPAPEVVPIYLDIFISDKGRREFELKMDNLENAVDIVKSKVESDLRKRAEKEPTNKNPMFQFNITIQPELPIGIDLDTCGYSIEQLSNQLQQVHTIDPGKNVLLFYNCDSEIYNDDFANAKLESPLIVQSNNTLCVKTMTTFVNAERTKFELTLANALLHACGANSKNPVSLSEEPEGDMGVSINFFYKDKAFDLMHAERCEL
;
A
#
# COMPACT_ATOMS: atom_id res chain seq x y z
N MET A 1 52.45 0.80 -39.12
CA MET A 1 51.59 1.98 -38.90
C MET A 1 50.18 1.47 -38.63
N PHE A 2 49.85 1.19 -37.37
CA PHE A 2 48.53 0.75 -36.92
C PHE A 2 48.06 1.80 -35.91
N HIS A 3 47.04 2.58 -36.26
CA HIS A 3 46.36 3.48 -35.33
C HIS A 3 45.23 2.71 -34.64
N LEU A 4 45.46 2.35 -33.38
CA LEU A 4 44.43 1.92 -32.44
C LEU A 4 43.60 3.15 -32.06
N LEU A 5 42.40 3.25 -32.62
CA LEU A 5 41.34 4.13 -32.11
C LEU A 5 40.80 3.52 -30.82
N PHE A 6 41.30 4.01 -29.69
CA PHE A 6 40.64 3.83 -28.39
C PHE A 6 39.42 4.75 -28.35
N THR A 7 38.25 4.19 -28.65
CA THR A 7 36.98 4.83 -28.34
C THR A 7 36.79 4.79 -26.84
N ILE A 8 37.16 5.87 -26.15
CA ILE A 8 36.79 6.09 -24.75
C ILE A 8 35.27 6.33 -24.76
N LEU A 9 34.50 5.29 -24.44
CA LEU A 9 33.11 5.45 -24.05
C LEU A 9 33.11 6.28 -22.77
N CYS A 10 32.78 7.56 -22.87
CA CYS A 10 32.43 8.36 -21.72
C CYS A 10 31.25 7.68 -21.02
N ASN A 11 31.50 7.02 -19.90
CA ASN A 11 30.47 6.63 -18.95
C ASN A 11 29.86 7.93 -18.41
N THR A 12 28.85 8.45 -19.12
CA THR A 12 27.97 9.47 -18.56
C THR A 12 27.35 8.89 -17.29
N PRO A 13 27.47 9.55 -16.13
CA PRO A 13 26.80 9.10 -14.92
C PRO A 13 25.31 8.96 -15.22
N GLN A 14 24.74 7.79 -14.96
CA GLN A 14 23.30 7.63 -15.07
C GLN A 14 22.64 8.52 -14.02
N PRO A 15 21.58 9.28 -14.37
CA PRO A 15 20.89 10.13 -13.42
C PRO A 15 20.32 9.27 -12.30
N ALA A 16 20.47 9.69 -11.04
CA ALA A 16 19.90 8.97 -9.90
C ALA A 16 18.38 8.81 -10.08
N PRO A 17 17.78 7.70 -9.62
CA PRO A 17 16.34 7.52 -9.64
C PRO A 17 15.62 8.68 -8.94
N GLU A 18 14.53 9.15 -9.54
CA GLU A 18 13.65 10.17 -8.96
C GLU A 18 13.03 9.68 -7.65
N VAL A 19 12.92 10.54 -6.63
CA VAL A 19 12.23 10.23 -5.37
C VAL A 19 10.84 10.88 -5.39
N VAL A 20 9.81 10.05 -5.24
CA VAL A 20 8.40 10.46 -5.30
C VAL A 20 7.79 10.39 -3.90
N PRO A 21 7.36 11.52 -3.32
CA PRO A 21 6.67 11.51 -2.03
C PRO A 21 5.22 11.05 -2.21
N ILE A 22 4.81 10.08 -1.40
CA ILE A 22 3.44 9.57 -1.34
C ILE A 22 2.86 9.89 0.03
N TYR A 23 1.80 10.69 0.07
CA TYR A 23 1.12 11.07 1.30
C TYR A 23 -0.09 10.16 1.53
N LEU A 24 -0.20 9.60 2.74
CA LEU A 24 -1.30 8.76 3.17
C LEU A 24 -1.77 9.15 4.57
N ASP A 25 -3.03 9.57 4.69
CA ASP A 25 -3.68 9.77 5.98
C ASP A 25 -4.36 8.46 6.42
N ILE A 26 -4.05 7.98 7.61
CA ILE A 26 -4.68 6.80 8.24
C ILE A 26 -5.64 7.27 9.32
N PHE A 27 -6.90 6.88 9.23
CA PHE A 27 -7.90 7.14 10.26
C PHE A 27 -8.26 5.85 10.98
N ILE A 28 -8.29 5.89 12.31
CA ILE A 28 -8.70 4.79 13.17
C ILE A 28 -9.43 5.37 14.38
N SER A 29 -10.49 4.72 14.86
CA SER A 29 -11.16 5.16 16.10
C SER A 29 -10.26 4.92 17.32
N ASP A 30 -10.45 5.69 18.39
CA ASP A 30 -9.77 5.42 19.68
C ASP A 30 -10.00 4.00 20.17
N LYS A 31 -11.21 3.47 19.94
CA LYS A 31 -11.57 2.09 20.28
C LYS A 31 -10.78 1.10 19.42
N GLY A 32 -10.76 1.29 18.10
CA GLY A 32 -10.00 0.46 17.17
C GLY A 32 -8.50 0.48 17.44
N ARG A 33 -7.94 1.64 17.78
CA ARG A 33 -6.53 1.77 18.17
C ARG A 33 -6.23 0.95 19.42
N ARG A 34 -7.05 1.04 20.46
CA ARG A 34 -6.89 0.24 21.67
C ARG A 34 -7.02 -1.25 21.37
N GLU A 35 -7.98 -1.65 20.55
CA GLU A 35 -8.14 -3.05 20.15
C GLU A 35 -6.93 -3.57 19.37
N PHE A 36 -6.36 -2.74 18.50
CA PHE A 36 -5.11 -3.03 17.79
C PHE A 36 -3.96 -3.26 18.79
N GLU A 37 -3.76 -2.32 19.70
CA GLU A 37 -2.68 -2.37 20.71
C GLU A 37 -2.82 -3.54 21.68
N LEU A 38 -4.05 -3.98 21.97
CA LEU A 38 -4.31 -5.16 22.82
C LEU A 38 -3.95 -6.48 22.11
N LYS A 39 -4.14 -6.55 20.79
CA LYS A 39 -3.98 -7.78 20.00
C LYS A 39 -2.60 -7.88 19.36
N MET A 40 -1.95 -6.75 19.12
CA MET A 40 -0.67 -6.65 18.42
C MET A 40 0.31 -5.76 19.21
N ASP A 41 1.02 -4.88 18.51
CA ASP A 41 1.98 -3.93 19.08
C ASP A 41 1.40 -2.52 18.92
N ASN A 42 2.18 -1.50 19.26
CA ASN A 42 1.85 -0.11 18.95
C ASN A 42 1.62 0.08 17.43
N LEU A 43 0.52 0.76 17.08
CA LEU A 43 0.09 0.97 15.68
C LEU A 43 1.15 1.73 14.87
N GLU A 44 1.70 2.82 15.41
CA GLU A 44 2.73 3.61 14.74
C GLU A 44 3.95 2.75 14.40
N ASN A 45 4.44 1.96 15.37
CA ASN A 45 5.56 1.06 15.15
C ASN A 45 5.25 0.01 14.06
N ALA A 46 4.06 -0.58 14.10
CA ALA A 46 3.65 -1.57 13.09
C ALA A 46 3.57 -0.94 11.68
N VAL A 47 3.06 0.28 11.57
CA VAL A 47 3.00 1.04 10.32
C VAL A 47 4.41 1.33 9.80
N ASP A 48 5.32 1.80 10.66
CA ASP A 48 6.69 2.13 10.29
C ASP A 48 7.50 0.92 9.82
N ILE A 49 7.28 -0.25 10.43
CA ILE A 49 7.90 -1.51 10.01
C ILE A 49 7.48 -1.87 8.57
N VAL A 50 6.16 -1.85 8.30
CA VAL A 50 5.64 -2.20 6.97
C VAL A 50 6.10 -1.17 5.93
N LYS A 51 5.99 0.12 6.25
CA LYS A 51 6.51 1.22 5.42
C LYS A 51 7.97 0.98 5.04
N SER A 52 8.82 0.76 6.03
CA SER A 52 10.26 0.60 5.81
C SER A 52 10.58 -0.62 4.95
N LYS A 53 9.84 -1.72 5.14
CA LYS A 53 9.97 -2.93 4.33
C LYS A 53 9.58 -2.67 2.86
N VAL A 54 8.43 -2.03 2.63
CA VAL A 54 7.98 -1.68 1.29
C VAL A 54 8.94 -0.71 0.61
N GLU A 55 9.36 0.38 1.27
CA GLU A 55 10.34 1.33 0.69
C GLU A 55 11.66 0.66 0.33
N SER A 56 12.16 -0.24 1.19
CA SER A 56 13.39 -1.01 0.97
C SER A 56 13.26 -1.91 -0.26
N ASP A 57 12.14 -2.61 -0.40
CA ASP A 57 11.90 -3.51 -1.54
C ASP A 57 11.73 -2.74 -2.85
N LEU A 58 10.97 -1.64 -2.84
CA LEU A 58 10.82 -0.73 -3.98
C LEU A 58 12.19 -0.17 -4.41
N ARG A 59 13.02 0.25 -3.44
CA ARG A 59 14.36 0.79 -3.69
C ARG A 59 15.29 -0.26 -4.31
N LYS A 60 15.36 -1.46 -3.74
CA LYS A 60 16.16 -2.56 -4.29
C LYS A 60 15.75 -2.89 -5.73
N ARG A 61 14.46 -2.76 -6.06
CA ARG A 61 13.96 -2.97 -7.43
C ARG A 61 14.40 -1.85 -8.37
N ALA A 62 14.28 -0.59 -7.94
CA ALA A 62 14.72 0.57 -8.71
C ALA A 62 16.23 0.55 -8.99
N GLU A 63 17.04 0.18 -8.00
CA GLU A 63 18.50 0.08 -8.13
C GLU A 63 18.96 -1.06 -9.07
N LYS A 64 18.17 -2.12 -9.20
CA LYS A 64 18.44 -3.23 -10.12
C LYS A 64 18.08 -2.89 -11.57
N GLU A 65 17.33 -1.82 -11.81
CA GLU A 65 16.88 -1.43 -13.15
C GLU A 65 17.96 -0.58 -13.83
N PRO A 66 18.65 -1.08 -14.87
CA PRO A 66 19.82 -0.41 -15.46
C PRO A 66 19.48 0.93 -16.11
N THR A 67 18.20 1.26 -16.28
CA THR A 67 17.75 2.46 -16.97
C THR A 67 17.30 3.57 -16.02
N ASN A 68 17.31 3.34 -14.69
CA ASN A 68 16.79 4.25 -13.65
C ASN A 68 15.37 4.78 -13.96
N LYS A 69 14.58 4.03 -14.73
CA LYS A 69 13.20 4.38 -15.09
C LYS A 69 12.21 4.23 -13.94
N ASN A 70 12.57 3.43 -12.94
CA ASN A 70 11.72 3.17 -11.79
C ASN A 70 11.99 4.21 -10.70
N PRO A 71 10.99 5.02 -10.31
CA PRO A 71 11.16 5.96 -9.21
C PRO A 71 11.36 5.21 -7.89
N MET A 72 12.07 5.85 -6.97
CA MET A 72 12.02 5.51 -5.56
C MET A 72 10.79 6.18 -4.94
N PHE A 73 10.05 5.45 -4.12
CA PHE A 73 8.90 6.01 -3.40
C PHE A 73 9.28 6.27 -1.94
N GLN A 74 8.77 7.37 -1.39
CA GLN A 74 8.90 7.72 0.02
C GLN A 74 7.52 7.97 0.60
N PHE A 75 7.11 7.18 1.59
CA PHE A 75 5.79 7.29 2.22
C PHE A 75 5.82 8.23 3.42
N ASN A 76 4.99 9.27 3.33
CA ASN A 76 4.67 10.18 4.41
C ASN A 76 3.29 9.79 4.96
N ILE A 77 3.29 8.99 6.02
CA ILE A 77 2.08 8.44 6.63
C ILE A 77 1.75 9.25 7.89
N THR A 78 0.51 9.71 8.00
CA THR A 78 0.02 10.39 9.20
C THR A 78 -1.15 9.62 9.78
N ILE A 79 -1.06 9.22 11.04
CA ILE A 79 -2.20 8.64 11.77
C ILE A 79 -3.00 9.80 12.37
N GLN A 80 -4.21 9.99 11.86
CA GLN A 80 -5.09 11.09 12.20
C GLN A 80 -5.93 10.73 13.44
N PRO A 81 -5.91 11.56 14.50
CA PRO A 81 -6.71 11.31 15.70
C PRO A 81 -8.18 11.72 15.54
N GLU A 82 -8.47 12.65 14.63
CA GLU A 82 -9.82 13.17 14.39
C GLU A 82 -10.43 12.50 13.16
N LEU A 83 -11.62 11.92 13.32
CA LEU A 83 -12.34 11.27 12.22
C LEU A 83 -12.97 12.33 11.29
N PRO A 84 -13.05 12.07 9.97
CA PRO A 84 -13.79 12.93 9.06
C PRO A 84 -15.27 13.00 9.45
N ILE A 85 -15.88 14.17 9.24
CA ILE A 85 -17.29 14.39 9.58
C ILE A 85 -18.17 13.36 8.87
N GLY A 86 -19.04 12.69 9.63
CA GLY A 86 -20.00 11.70 9.10
C GLY A 86 -19.44 10.28 8.97
N ILE A 87 -18.18 10.06 9.33
CA ILE A 87 -17.55 8.73 9.33
C ILE A 87 -17.53 8.18 10.74
N ASP A 88 -18.11 6.99 10.91
CA ASP A 88 -18.04 6.21 12.14
C ASP A 88 -17.29 4.90 11.85
N LEU A 89 -16.03 4.84 12.28
CA LEU A 89 -15.18 3.66 12.08
C LEU A 89 -15.52 2.50 13.01
N ASP A 90 -16.38 2.70 14.01
CA ASP A 90 -16.89 1.64 14.87
C ASP A 90 -18.19 0.99 14.32
N THR A 91 -18.72 1.50 13.20
CA THR A 91 -19.93 0.99 12.54
C THR A 91 -19.66 0.62 11.08
N CYS A 92 -19.52 -0.67 10.81
CA CYS A 92 -19.13 -1.16 9.48
C CYS A 92 -20.30 -1.41 8.52
N GLY A 93 -21.53 -1.45 9.05
CA GLY A 93 -22.70 -1.82 8.24
C GLY A 93 -22.78 -3.33 7.97
N TYR A 94 -23.54 -3.69 6.93
CA TYR A 94 -23.78 -5.11 6.54
C TYR A 94 -23.44 -5.40 5.08
N SER A 95 -22.93 -4.43 4.32
CA SER A 95 -22.55 -4.63 2.92
C SER A 95 -21.36 -3.76 2.50
N ILE A 96 -20.57 -4.24 1.55
CA ILE A 96 -19.48 -3.47 0.93
C ILE A 96 -19.98 -2.16 0.30
N GLU A 97 -21.22 -2.10 -0.16
CA GLU A 97 -21.81 -0.87 -0.71
C GLU A 97 -21.86 0.25 0.32
N GLN A 98 -22.17 -0.05 1.58
CA GLN A 98 -22.18 0.95 2.65
C GLN A 98 -20.77 1.50 2.93
N LEU A 99 -19.76 0.62 2.94
CA LEU A 99 -18.36 1.02 3.06
C LEU A 99 -17.90 1.86 1.87
N SER A 100 -18.32 1.49 0.65
CA SER A 100 -18.00 2.24 -0.57
C SER A 100 -18.62 3.65 -0.56
N ASN A 101 -19.84 3.78 -0.04
CA ASN A 101 -20.48 5.08 0.13
C ASN A 101 -19.75 5.96 1.16
N GLN A 102 -19.25 5.38 2.24
CA GLN A 102 -18.44 6.10 3.23
C GLN A 102 -17.08 6.53 2.65
N LEU A 103 -16.42 5.69 1.84
CA LEU A 103 -15.22 6.08 1.11
C LEU A 103 -15.48 7.26 0.16
N GLN A 104 -16.60 7.24 -0.58
CA GLN A 104 -16.98 8.34 -1.46
C GLN A 104 -17.20 9.66 -0.69
N GLN A 105 -17.75 9.59 0.53
CA GLN A 105 -17.92 10.77 1.39
C GLN A 105 -16.57 11.33 1.81
N VAL A 106 -15.64 10.49 2.28
CA VAL A 106 -14.27 10.91 2.62
C VAL A 106 -13.58 11.54 1.43
N HIS A 107 -13.68 10.91 0.25
CA HIS A 107 -13.12 11.44 -0.98
C HIS A 107 -13.70 12.81 -1.34
N THR A 108 -14.98 13.06 -1.05
CA THR A 108 -15.61 14.36 -1.33
C THR A 108 -15.12 15.45 -0.36
N ILE A 109 -14.76 15.08 0.87
CA ILE A 109 -14.24 16.00 1.90
C ILE A 109 -12.76 16.34 1.63
N ASP A 110 -11.94 15.34 1.30
CA ASP A 110 -10.51 15.51 1.02
C ASP A 110 -10.12 14.80 -0.30
N PRO A 111 -10.45 15.40 -1.46
CA PRO A 111 -10.24 14.77 -2.77
C PRO A 111 -8.77 14.73 -3.20
N GLY A 112 -7.88 15.44 -2.49
CA GLY A 112 -6.47 15.62 -2.87
C GLY A 112 -5.49 14.68 -2.17
N LYS A 113 -5.97 13.74 -1.34
CA LYS A 113 -5.09 12.87 -0.56
C LYS A 113 -5.45 11.39 -0.66
N ASN A 114 -4.42 10.55 -0.54
CA ASN A 114 -4.67 9.15 -0.24
C ASN A 114 -5.12 9.01 1.20
N VAL A 115 -6.16 8.20 1.41
CA VAL A 115 -6.74 7.97 2.73
C VAL A 115 -6.92 6.47 2.95
N LEU A 116 -6.62 5.98 4.14
CA LEU A 116 -6.91 4.63 4.59
C LEU A 116 -7.73 4.67 5.88
N LEU A 117 -8.94 4.12 5.84
CA LEU A 117 -9.82 3.99 6.99
C LEU A 117 -9.64 2.61 7.63
N PHE A 118 -9.40 2.55 8.94
CA PHE A 118 -9.37 1.32 9.73
C PHE A 118 -10.66 1.18 10.54
N TYR A 119 -11.53 0.29 10.09
CA TYR A 119 -12.77 -0.02 10.76
C TYR A 119 -12.55 -1.00 11.90
N ASN A 120 -13.18 -0.73 13.03
CA ASN A 120 -13.13 -1.55 14.23
C ASN A 120 -14.25 -2.61 14.27
N CYS A 121 -14.46 -3.29 13.14
CA CYS A 121 -15.30 -4.49 13.12
C CYS A 121 -14.55 -5.64 12.45
N ASP A 122 -15.12 -6.83 12.56
CA ASP A 122 -14.60 -7.99 11.88
C ASP A 122 -14.83 -7.92 10.37
N SER A 123 -13.78 -8.24 9.61
CA SER A 123 -13.86 -8.35 8.16
C SER A 123 -14.61 -9.60 7.69
N GLU A 124 -14.81 -10.60 8.57
CA GLU A 124 -15.41 -11.89 8.23
C GLU A 124 -16.81 -11.79 7.61
N ILE A 125 -17.58 -10.78 7.99
CA ILE A 125 -18.93 -10.55 7.46
C ILE A 125 -18.94 -10.23 5.95
N TYR A 126 -17.78 -9.90 5.38
CA TYR A 126 -17.59 -9.57 3.96
C TYR A 126 -16.77 -10.63 3.21
N ASN A 127 -16.49 -11.79 3.81
CA ASN A 127 -15.63 -12.81 3.22
C ASN A 127 -16.09 -13.28 1.84
N ASP A 128 -17.39 -13.47 1.65
CA ASP A 128 -17.95 -13.86 0.35
C ASP A 128 -17.69 -12.79 -0.71
N ASP A 129 -17.82 -11.52 -0.35
CA ASP A 129 -17.55 -10.41 -1.27
C ASP A 129 -16.06 -10.33 -1.63
N PHE A 130 -15.15 -10.48 -0.66
CA PHE A 130 -13.70 -10.53 -0.92
C PHE A 130 -13.33 -11.72 -1.80
N ALA A 131 -13.89 -12.90 -1.53
CA ALA A 131 -13.67 -14.10 -2.33
C ALA A 131 -14.16 -13.93 -3.78
N ASN A 132 -15.38 -13.39 -3.95
CA ASN A 132 -15.95 -13.09 -5.25
C ASN A 132 -15.12 -12.06 -6.03
N ALA A 133 -14.59 -11.06 -5.33
CA ALA A 133 -13.70 -10.05 -5.90
C ALA A 133 -12.27 -10.57 -6.15
N LYS A 134 -11.91 -11.75 -5.63
CA LYS A 134 -10.55 -12.33 -5.62
C LYS A 134 -9.53 -11.46 -4.88
N LEU A 135 -9.96 -10.86 -3.77
CA LEU A 135 -9.11 -10.09 -2.87
C LEU A 135 -8.50 -11.04 -1.83
N GLU A 136 -7.17 -10.98 -1.69
CA GLU A 136 -6.41 -11.80 -0.73
C GLU A 136 -6.30 -11.11 0.64
N SER A 137 -6.61 -9.82 0.70
CA SER A 137 -6.67 -9.02 1.91
C SER A 137 -7.99 -8.26 1.98
N PRO A 138 -8.51 -7.96 3.18
CA PRO A 138 -9.74 -7.19 3.34
C PRO A 138 -9.43 -5.69 3.17
N LEU A 139 -9.04 -5.35 1.94
CA LEU A 139 -8.73 -4.00 1.49
C LEU A 139 -9.66 -3.66 0.34
N ILE A 140 -10.48 -2.64 0.53
CA ILE A 140 -11.33 -2.08 -0.51
C ILE A 140 -10.69 -0.78 -0.97
N VAL A 141 -10.53 -0.62 -2.29
CA VAL A 141 -9.83 0.52 -2.88
C VAL A 141 -10.76 1.24 -3.85
N GLN A 142 -10.98 2.52 -3.60
CA GLN A 142 -11.62 3.44 -4.53
C GLN A 142 -10.58 4.37 -5.13
N SER A 143 -10.58 4.48 -6.45
CA SER A 143 -9.59 5.28 -7.20
C SER A 143 -10.27 6.51 -7.79
N ASN A 144 -9.69 7.69 -7.57
CA ASN A 144 -9.94 8.85 -8.43
C ASN A 144 -8.76 8.99 -9.40
N ASN A 145 -8.97 8.56 -10.65
CA ASN A 145 -7.92 8.55 -11.67
C ASN A 145 -7.54 9.95 -12.16
N THR A 146 -8.38 10.97 -11.92
CA THR A 146 -8.09 12.35 -12.32
C THR A 146 -7.14 13.04 -11.34
N LEU A 147 -7.31 12.79 -10.05
CA LEU A 147 -6.47 13.36 -8.99
C LEU A 147 -5.40 12.40 -8.48
N CYS A 148 -5.43 11.16 -8.96
CA CYS A 148 -4.42 10.16 -8.66
C CYS A 148 -4.33 9.79 -7.18
N VAL A 149 -5.47 9.88 -6.52
CA VAL A 149 -5.64 9.53 -5.12
C VAL A 149 -6.43 8.26 -4.97
N LYS A 150 -6.09 7.50 -3.93
CA LYS A 150 -6.82 6.32 -3.49
C LYS A 150 -7.46 6.57 -2.14
N THR A 151 -8.75 6.32 -2.05
CA THR A 151 -9.45 6.23 -0.77
C THR A 151 -9.71 4.76 -0.50
N MET A 152 -9.24 4.27 0.64
CA MET A 152 -9.15 2.86 0.94
C MET A 152 -9.79 2.58 2.29
N THR A 153 -10.36 1.39 2.46
CA THR A 153 -10.82 0.91 3.76
C THR A 153 -10.29 -0.49 4.04
N THR A 154 -9.98 -0.72 5.31
CA THR A 154 -9.66 -2.02 5.88
C THR A 154 -10.18 -2.13 7.30
N PHE A 155 -9.84 -3.22 7.98
CA PHE A 155 -10.38 -3.60 9.28
C PHE A 155 -9.24 -3.81 10.28
N VAL A 156 -9.52 -3.58 11.56
CA VAL A 156 -8.62 -3.89 12.68
C VAL A 156 -8.58 -5.41 12.87
N ASN A 157 -7.89 -6.10 11.96
CA ASN A 157 -7.70 -7.54 12.03
C ASN A 157 -6.61 -7.90 13.06
N ALA A 158 -6.87 -8.94 13.84
CA ALA A 158 -6.01 -9.37 14.96
C ALA A 158 -4.72 -10.11 14.55
N GLU A 159 -4.53 -10.38 13.26
CA GLU A 159 -3.40 -11.15 12.77
C GLU A 159 -2.36 -10.22 12.12
N ARG A 160 -1.15 -10.18 12.70
CA ARG A 160 -0.05 -9.35 12.22
C ARG A 160 0.21 -9.52 10.72
N THR A 161 0.23 -10.75 10.23
CA THR A 161 0.44 -11.06 8.81
C THR A 161 -0.61 -10.43 7.90
N LYS A 162 -1.89 -10.48 8.29
CA LYS A 162 -2.99 -9.88 7.52
C LYS A 162 -2.89 -8.36 7.54
N PHE A 163 -2.53 -7.76 8.68
CA PHE A 163 -2.27 -6.33 8.78
C PHE A 163 -1.12 -5.91 7.86
N GLU A 164 0.02 -6.58 7.94
CA GLU A 164 1.21 -6.29 7.13
C GLU A 164 0.90 -6.40 5.63
N LEU A 165 0.22 -7.47 5.21
CA LEU A 165 -0.24 -7.64 3.82
C LEU A 165 -1.17 -6.50 3.38
N THR A 166 -2.16 -6.18 4.20
CA THR A 166 -3.17 -5.17 3.85
C THR A 166 -2.54 -3.80 3.73
N LEU A 167 -1.70 -3.41 4.70
CA LEU A 167 -1.02 -2.13 4.66
C LEU A 167 -0.02 -2.05 3.50
N ALA A 168 0.73 -3.12 3.21
CA ALA A 168 1.61 -3.16 2.04
C ALA A 168 0.83 -2.98 0.72
N ASN A 169 -0.32 -3.65 0.58
CA ASN A 169 -1.20 -3.46 -0.58
C ASN A 169 -1.72 -2.02 -0.66
N ALA A 170 -2.15 -1.42 0.46
CA ALA A 170 -2.63 -0.04 0.50
C ALA A 170 -1.54 0.97 0.07
N LEU A 171 -0.31 0.79 0.55
CA LEU A 171 0.83 1.63 0.15
C LEU A 171 1.12 1.53 -1.35
N LEU A 172 1.10 0.32 -1.92
CA LEU A 172 1.32 0.15 -3.35
C LEU A 172 0.19 0.72 -4.19
N HIS A 173 -1.06 0.59 -3.74
CA HIS A 173 -2.18 1.26 -4.37
C HIS A 173 -2.02 2.78 -4.36
N ALA A 174 -1.55 3.37 -3.25
CA ALA A 174 -1.25 4.80 -3.15
C ALA A 174 -0.11 5.23 -4.09
N CYS A 175 0.81 4.32 -4.45
CA CYS A 175 1.80 4.53 -5.51
C CYS A 175 1.24 4.38 -6.95
N GLY A 176 -0.04 4.04 -7.10
CA GLY A 176 -0.68 3.85 -8.41
C GLY A 176 -0.78 2.40 -8.87
N ALA A 177 -0.47 1.40 -8.04
CA ALA A 177 -0.69 0.01 -8.43
C ALA A 177 -2.18 -0.27 -8.70
N ASN A 178 -2.48 -0.80 -9.88
CA ASN A 178 -3.85 -1.11 -10.32
C ASN A 178 -4.18 -2.63 -10.27
N SER A 179 -3.25 -3.45 -9.78
CA SER A 179 -3.50 -4.86 -9.47
C SER A 179 -4.40 -4.97 -8.24
N LYS A 180 -5.32 -5.94 -8.19
CA LYS A 180 -6.19 -6.19 -7.01
C LYS A 180 -5.41 -6.60 -5.75
N ASN A 181 -4.37 -7.40 -5.94
CA ASN A 181 -3.43 -7.80 -4.88
C ASN A 181 -2.02 -7.51 -5.41
N PRO A 182 -1.53 -6.25 -5.30
CA PRO A 182 -0.16 -5.89 -5.71
C PRO A 182 0.91 -6.72 -5.01
N VAL A 183 0.66 -7.05 -3.75
CA VAL A 183 1.42 -7.96 -2.90
C VAL A 183 0.54 -9.12 -2.50
N SER A 184 1.10 -10.31 -2.63
CA SER A 184 0.54 -11.55 -2.09
C SER A 184 1.46 -12.12 -1.04
N LEU A 185 0.88 -12.90 -0.13
CA LEU A 185 1.64 -13.76 0.75
C LEU A 185 2.02 -15.03 -0.02
N SER A 186 3.26 -15.44 0.10
CA SER A 186 3.60 -16.84 -0.07
C SER A 186 4.05 -17.44 1.24
N GLU A 187 3.63 -18.67 1.45
CA GLU A 187 4.28 -19.54 2.40
C GLU A 187 5.47 -20.17 1.67
N GLU A 188 6.68 -19.75 2.02
CA GLU A 188 7.86 -20.52 1.65
C GLU A 188 8.06 -21.63 2.69
N PRO A 189 8.16 -22.90 2.27
CA PRO A 189 8.46 -23.98 3.20
C PRO A 189 9.93 -23.90 3.63
N GLU A 190 10.21 -23.25 4.76
CA GLU A 190 11.52 -23.25 5.41
C GLU A 190 11.63 -24.41 6.42
N GLY A 191 11.70 -25.65 5.93
CA GLY A 191 12.06 -26.82 6.77
C GLY A 191 11.37 -26.88 8.15
N ASP A 192 12.11 -27.22 9.20
CA ASP A 192 11.62 -27.36 10.59
C ASP A 192 11.37 -26.01 11.33
N MET A 193 11.51 -24.86 10.67
CA MET A 193 11.44 -23.54 11.32
C MET A 193 10.41 -22.59 10.70
N GLY A 194 9.16 -23.06 10.58
CA GLY A 194 8.00 -22.19 10.43
C GLY A 194 7.80 -21.56 9.04
N VAL A 195 6.72 -20.80 8.93
CA VAL A 195 6.27 -20.15 7.69
C VAL A 195 6.90 -18.76 7.62
N SER A 196 7.74 -18.50 6.62
CA SER A 196 8.22 -17.15 6.31
C SER A 196 7.26 -16.49 5.32
N ILE A 197 6.87 -15.24 5.64
CA ILE A 197 5.96 -14.43 4.85
C ILE A 197 6.78 -13.49 3.97
N ASN A 198 6.87 -13.86 2.70
CA ASN A 198 7.50 -13.03 1.68
C ASN A 198 6.45 -12.23 0.93
N PHE A 199 6.72 -10.93 0.78
CA PHE A 199 5.92 -10.07 -0.07
C PHE A 199 6.32 -10.30 -1.52
N PHE A 200 5.45 -10.97 -2.27
CA PHE A 200 5.62 -11.06 -3.71
C PHE A 200 4.89 -9.90 -4.38
N TYR A 201 5.68 -8.90 -4.74
CA TYR A 201 5.23 -7.84 -5.61
C TYR A 201 5.14 -8.41 -7.03
N LYS A 202 3.93 -8.44 -7.60
CA LYS A 202 3.75 -8.93 -8.97
C LYS A 202 4.50 -7.99 -9.92
N ASP A 203 5.40 -8.49 -10.76
CA ASP A 203 6.23 -7.66 -11.66
C ASP A 203 5.39 -6.65 -12.47
N LYS A 204 4.20 -7.07 -12.93
CA LYS A 204 3.24 -6.20 -13.62
C LYS A 204 2.75 -5.02 -12.78
N ALA A 205 2.68 -5.15 -11.45
CA ALA A 205 2.27 -4.05 -10.58
C ALA A 205 3.29 -2.90 -10.62
N PHE A 206 4.59 -3.21 -10.71
CA PHE A 206 5.64 -2.21 -10.90
C PHE A 206 5.60 -1.55 -12.27
N ASP A 207 5.47 -2.36 -13.32
CA ASP A 207 5.38 -1.83 -14.69
C ASP A 207 4.14 -0.94 -14.86
N LEU A 208 3.03 -1.27 -14.18
CA LEU A 208 1.81 -0.47 -14.17
C LEU A 208 1.94 0.79 -13.31
N MET A 209 2.66 0.77 -12.19
CA MET A 209 3.00 1.99 -11.44
C MET A 209 3.81 2.99 -12.28
N HIS A 210 4.55 2.50 -13.29
CA HIS A 210 5.28 3.34 -14.25
C HIS A 210 4.42 3.76 -15.45
N ALA A 211 3.65 2.84 -16.04
CA ALA A 211 2.88 3.10 -17.27
C ALA A 211 1.57 3.87 -17.02
N GLU A 212 0.96 3.68 -15.85
CA GLU A 212 -0.22 4.41 -15.38
C GLU A 212 0.17 5.45 -14.33
N ARG A 213 1.46 5.82 -14.29
CA ARG A 213 1.97 6.84 -13.38
C ARG A 213 1.18 8.11 -13.63
N CYS A 214 0.49 8.53 -12.59
CA CYS A 214 -0.04 9.86 -12.54
C CYS A 214 1.11 10.86 -12.58
N GLU A 215 1.06 11.80 -13.52
CA GLU A 215 1.95 12.95 -13.54
C GLU A 215 1.64 13.78 -12.27
N LEU A 216 2.31 13.46 -11.17
CA LEU A 216 2.28 14.20 -9.92
C LEU A 216 3.10 15.49 -10.05
#